data_AF-A0A842KTH2-F1
#
_entry.id   AF-A0A842KTH2-F1
#
_cell.length_a   1.000
_cell.length_b   1.000
_cell.length_c   1.000
_cell.angle_alpha   90.00
_cell.angle_beta   90.00
_cell.angle_gamma   90.00
#
_symmetry.space_group_name_H-M   'P 1'
#
loop_
_entity.id
_entity.type
_entity.pdbx_description
1 polymer ?
#
loop_
_entity_poly.entity_id
_entity_poly.type
_entity_poly.pdbx_seq_one_letter_code
_entity_poly.pdbx_strand_id
1 'polypeptide(L)' 'MNRIIQGRTWKFPDNIDTDVIIPGRYLRTFNLDELASHVMEGIRPDFPAKVK' A
#
# COMPACT_ATOMS: atom_id res chain seq x y z
N MET A 1 -6.13 24.91 -1.07
CA MET A 1 -6.05 23.58 -0.41
C MET A 1 -6.84 23.66 0.88
N ASN A 2 -7.92 22.87 1.03
CA ASN A 2 -8.53 22.65 2.33
C ASN A 2 -7.47 22.04 3.25
N ARG A 3 -7.22 22.67 4.40
CA ARG A 3 -6.13 22.30 5.31
C ARG A 3 -6.42 21.04 6.14
N ILE A 4 -7.64 20.51 6.09
CA ILE A 4 -8.05 19.35 6.88
C ILE A 4 -8.31 18.17 5.93
N ILE A 5 -7.57 17.08 6.15
CA ILE A 5 -7.77 15.77 5.50
C ILE A 5 -8.51 14.88 6.50
N GLN A 6 -9.62 14.27 6.07
CA GLN A 6 -10.41 13.32 6.87
C GLN A 6 -10.51 12.00 6.10
N GLY A 7 -10.37 10.87 6.80
CA GLY A 7 -10.41 9.56 6.18
C GLY A 7 -10.33 8.41 7.19
N ARG A 8 -10.48 7.19 6.68
CA ARG A 8 -10.36 5.96 7.45
C ARG A 8 -8.87 5.63 7.66
N THR A 9 -8.49 5.28 8.89
CA THR A 9 -7.13 4.81 9.18
C THR A 9 -6.99 3.30 8.95
N TRP A 10 -5.86 2.90 8.38
CA TRP A 10 -5.38 1.52 8.35
C TRP A 10 -4.11 1.41 9.19
N LYS A 11 -4.12 0.50 10.18
CA LYS A 11 -2.99 0.32 11.09
C LYS A 11 -2.23 -0.96 10.76
N PHE A 12 -0.91 -0.89 10.77
CA PHE A 12 0.02 -2.00 10.57
C PHE A 12 0.89 -2.16 11.84
N PRO A 13 1.52 -3.33 12.06
CA PRO A 13 2.42 -3.57 13.19
C PRO A 13 3.75 -2.82 13.06
N ASP A 14 4.63 -3.00 14.04
CA ASP A 14 5.98 -2.44 14.02
C ASP A 14 6.88 -3.12 12.98
N ASN A 15 8.02 -2.50 12.65
CA ASN A 15 9.04 -3.02 11.74
C ASN A 15 8.55 -3.33 10.31
N ILE A 16 7.66 -2.49 9.78
CA ILE A 16 7.27 -2.53 8.37
C ILE A 16 8.44 -2.01 7.52
N ASP A 17 9.03 -2.89 6.73
CA ASP A 17 10.07 -2.56 5.75
C ASP A 17 9.49 -2.29 4.36
N THR A 18 10.37 -2.01 3.40
CA THR A 18 9.98 -1.68 2.03
C THR A 18 9.37 -2.84 1.26
N ASP A 19 9.81 -4.08 1.53
CA ASP A 19 9.27 -5.28 0.86
C ASP A 19 7.88 -5.63 1.39
N VAL A 20 7.56 -5.26 2.64
CA VAL A 20 6.19 -5.34 3.17
C VAL A 20 5.28 -4.30 2.52
N ILE A 21 5.77 -3.09 2.24
CA ILE A 21 5.00 -2.03 1.59
C ILE A 21 4.73 -2.37 0.11
N ILE A 22 5.77 -2.79 -0.60
CA ILE A 22 5.68 -3.20 -2.01
C ILE A 22 6.68 -4.35 -2.26
N PRO A 23 6.21 -5.58 -2.44
CA PRO A 23 7.11 -6.71 -2.64
C PRO A 23 8.02 -6.52 -3.87
N GLY A 24 9.32 -6.78 -3.72
CA GLY A 24 10.32 -6.61 -4.80
C GLY A 24 9.98 -7.29 -6.14
N ARG A 25 9.13 -8.33 -6.13
CA ARG A 25 8.64 -8.99 -7.37
C ARG A 25 7.86 -8.08 -8.31
N TYR A 26 7.28 -6.98 -7.82
CA TYR A 26 6.53 -6.02 -8.64
C TYR A 26 7.39 -4.86 -9.16
N LEU A 27 8.63 -4.73 -8.70
CA LEU A 27 9.53 -3.63 -9.07
C LEU A 27 10.17 -3.80 -10.47
N ARG A 28 9.58 -4.65 -11.32
CA ARG A 28 9.93 -4.78 -12.74
C ARG A 28 9.22 -3.73 -13.61
N THR A 29 8.24 -3.04 -13.04
CA THR A 29 7.44 -1.99 -13.66
C THR A 29 7.61 -0.68 -12.89
N PHE A 30 7.42 0.44 -13.58
CA PHE A 30 7.26 1.76 -12.96
C PHE A 30 5.81 2.28 -13.10
N ASN A 31 4.90 1.44 -13.61
CA ASN A 31 3.48 1.79 -13.70
C ASN A 31 2.90 1.92 -12.29
N LEU A 32 2.46 3.13 -11.93
CA LEU A 32 1.94 3.42 -10.60
C LEU A 32 0.63 2.69 -10.30
N ASP A 33 -0.24 2.46 -11.30
CA ASP A 33 -1.50 1.74 -11.11
C ASP A 33 -1.24 0.26 -10.81
N GLU A 34 -0.24 -0.32 -11.47
CA GLU A 34 0.21 -1.69 -11.23
C GLU A 34 0.85 -1.83 -9.84
N LEU A 35 1.72 -0.88 -9.44
CA LEU A 35 2.28 -0.89 -8.08
C LEU A 35 1.19 -0.71 -7.01
N ALA A 36 0.21 0.16 -7.27
CA ALA A 36 -0.93 0.38 -6.37
C ALA A 36 -1.81 -0.87 -6.21
N SER A 37 -1.96 -1.71 -7.25
CA SER A 37 -2.72 -2.96 -7.13
C SER A 37 -2.07 -4.01 -6.23
N HIS A 38 -0.83 -3.78 -5.79
CA HIS A 38 -0.05 -4.70 -4.95
C HIS A 38 0.41 -4.09 -3.61
N VAL A 39 -0.06 -2.88 -3.27
CA VAL A 39 0.38 -2.18 -2.06
C VAL A 39 -0.02 -2.94 -0.78
N MET A 40 0.92 -3.10 0.16
CA MET A 40 0.77 -3.83 1.42
C MET A 40 0.28 -5.29 1.30
N GLU A 41 0.26 -5.88 0.09
CA GLU A 41 -0.35 -7.21 -0.13
C GLU A 41 0.36 -8.32 0.66
N GLY A 42 1.66 -8.14 0.93
CA GLY A 42 2.50 -9.16 1.56
C GLY A 42 2.07 -9.46 3.00
N ILE A 43 1.63 -8.43 3.73
CA ILE A 43 1.09 -8.57 5.09
C ILE A 43 -0.44 -8.64 5.11
N ARG A 44 -1.09 -8.09 4.08
CA ARG A 44 -2.54 -8.02 3.99
C ARG A 44 -3.02 -8.15 2.53
N PRO A 45 -3.26 -9.39 2.05
CA PRO A 45 -3.60 -9.64 0.64
C PRO A 45 -4.89 -8.97 0.16
N ASP A 46 -5.83 -8.66 1.05
CA ASP A 46 -7.09 -7.99 0.73
C ASP A 46 -7.00 -6.45 0.75
N PHE A 47 -5.83 -5.89 1.08
CA PHE A 47 -5.66 -4.45 1.26
C PHE A 47 -5.85 -3.63 -0.02
N PRO A 48 -5.23 -3.98 -1.17
CA PRO A 48 -5.37 -3.19 -2.41
C PRO A 48 -6.83 -3.02 -2.85
N ALA A 49 -7.66 -4.05 -2.64
CA ALA A 49 -9.08 -4.03 -3.00
C ALA A 49 -9.94 -3.20 -2.02
N LYS A 50 -9.47 -2.96 -0.80
CA LYS A 50 -10.27 -2.34 0.29
C LYS A 50 -9.87 -0.90 0.60
N VAL A 51 -8.63 -0.50 0.34
CA VAL A 51 -8.18 0.89 0.52
C VAL A 51 -8.86 1.81 -0.51
N LYS A 52 -9.08 3.07 -0.12
CA LYS A 52 -9.78 4.09 -0.91
C LYS A 52 -9.01 5.40 -0.86
#